data_AF-A0A9X3WWL4-F1
#
_entry.id   AF-A0A9X3WWL4-F1
#
_cell.length_a   1.000
_cell.length_b   1.000
_cell.length_c   1.000
_cell.angle_alpha   90.00
_cell.angle_beta   90.00
_cell.angle_gamma   90.00
#
_symmetry.space_group_name_H-M   'P 1'
#
loop_
_entity.id
_entity.type
_entity.pdbx_description
1 polymer ?
#
loop_
_entity_poly.entity_id
_entity_poly.type
_entity_poly.pdbx_seq_one_letter_code
_entity_poly.pdbx_strand_id
1 'polypeptide(L)'
;MLIFLFLVLPFIDITRPFQGLMLSKAVAKKDIPNMNSLSNIDLLRQLVVIPDNLEDKDELGKMIYRINQIDRPVLSLLVNQRVKVRLFQGSLTDEPLLYFLRWEKPRGWKKDVTWTDVPGSGGGWLVSAKIGASEPGSGHGSINLELHEIGHTVYKLLKTSPVYAEKIQEIWKMEADQVYPDNAYFLNYSTEYFAEMFATYYYSDETANKIADNAPQTYQLFSDFVSLKTNKITRNYYYH
;
A
#
# COMPACT_ATOMS: atom_id res chain seq x y z
N MET A 1 1.67 50.64 23.46
CA MET A 1 2.63 49.65 22.93
C MET A 1 1.82 48.52 22.30
N LEU A 2 1.67 48.51 20.97
CA LEU A 2 0.96 47.45 20.26
C LEU A 2 1.93 46.26 20.08
N ILE A 3 1.62 45.12 20.67
CA ILE A 3 2.36 43.87 20.45
C ILE A 3 1.76 43.20 19.21
N PHE A 4 2.52 43.18 18.10
CA PHE A 4 2.18 42.37 16.94
C PHE A 4 2.51 40.91 17.26
N LEU A 5 1.48 40.09 17.45
CA LEU A 5 1.59 38.65 17.54
C LEU A 5 1.83 38.11 16.13
N PHE A 6 3.08 37.82 15.76
CA PHE A 6 3.37 37.08 14.53
C PHE A 6 2.94 35.62 14.73
N LEU A 7 1.74 35.30 14.24
CA LEU A 7 1.33 33.92 13.98
C LEU A 7 2.24 33.36 12.89
N VAL A 8 3.26 32.61 13.29
CA VAL A 8 4.04 31.76 12.37
C VAL A 8 3.12 30.61 11.97
N LEU A 9 2.31 30.83 10.93
CA LEU A 9 1.61 29.73 10.27
C LEU A 9 2.69 28.88 9.59
N PRO A 10 2.77 27.57 9.86
CA PRO A 10 3.70 26.71 9.14
C PRO A 10 3.35 26.82 7.65
N PHE A 11 4.35 27.19 6.84
CA PHE A 11 4.24 27.19 5.38
C PHE A 11 4.03 25.74 4.95
N ILE A 12 2.77 25.34 4.73
CA ILE A 12 2.47 24.10 4.02
C ILE A 12 2.82 24.39 2.56
N ASP A 13 3.91 23.81 2.08
CA ASP A 13 4.26 23.86 0.66
C ASP A 13 3.23 23.03 -0.13
N ILE A 14 2.16 23.70 -0.58
CA ILE A 14 1.07 23.11 -1.36
C ILE A 14 1.58 22.50 -2.68
N THR A 15 2.81 22.80 -3.10
CA THR A 15 3.42 22.21 -4.30
C THR A 15 4.00 20.81 -4.08
N ARG A 16 4.20 20.40 -2.82
CA ARG A 16 4.59 19.04 -2.44
C ARG A 16 3.40 18.37 -1.73
N PRO A 17 2.58 17.59 -2.44
CA PRO A 17 1.41 16.96 -1.82
C PRO A 17 1.79 15.84 -0.85
N PHE A 18 3.06 15.54 -0.62
CA PHE A 18 3.52 14.60 0.40
C PHE A 18 4.98 14.91 0.76
N GLN A 19 5.40 14.52 1.97
CA GLN A 19 6.80 14.59 2.38
C GLN A 19 7.63 13.47 1.72
N GLY A 20 8.86 13.80 1.33
CA GLY A 20 9.84 12.86 0.78
C GLY A 20 10.26 13.12 -0.66
N LEU A 21 11.13 12.24 -1.15
CA LEU A 21 11.76 12.28 -2.45
C LEU A 21 11.29 11.10 -3.31
N MET A 22 10.91 11.36 -4.57
CA MET A 22 10.67 10.28 -5.53
C MET A 22 11.90 9.40 -5.69
N LEU A 23 11.71 8.08 -5.74
CA LEU A 23 12.79 7.10 -5.91
C LEU A 23 13.67 7.40 -7.14
N SER A 24 13.07 7.86 -8.24
CA SER A 24 13.78 8.35 -9.44
C SER A 24 14.86 9.40 -9.13
N LYS A 25 14.57 10.36 -8.25
CA LYS A 25 15.52 11.40 -7.84
C LYS A 25 16.59 10.86 -6.89
N ALA A 26 16.22 9.97 -5.97
CA ALA A 26 17.16 9.34 -5.04
C ALA A 26 18.21 8.48 -5.75
N VAL A 27 17.79 7.68 -6.75
CA VAL A 27 18.71 6.88 -7.57
C VAL A 27 19.69 7.78 -8.33
N ALA A 28 19.23 8.91 -8.89
CA ALA A 28 20.08 9.83 -9.64
C ALA A 28 21.19 10.45 -8.78
N LYS A 29 20.93 10.66 -7.49
CA LYS A 29 21.91 11.15 -6.51
C LYS A 29 22.85 10.07 -5.96
N LYS A 30 22.57 8.79 -6.21
CA LYS A 30 23.26 7.61 -5.62
C LYS A 30 23.15 7.54 -4.10
N ASP A 31 22.08 8.09 -3.53
CA ASP A 31 21.88 8.13 -2.07
C ASP A 31 21.35 6.81 -1.49
N ILE A 32 20.97 5.86 -2.35
CA ILE A 32 20.37 4.56 -2.02
C ILE A 32 21.07 3.40 -2.75
N PRO A 33 20.89 2.14 -2.29
CA PRO A 33 21.46 0.96 -2.94
C PRO A 33 21.14 0.88 -4.43
N ASN A 34 22.04 0.27 -5.21
CA ASN A 34 21.83 0.11 -6.64
C ASN A 34 20.71 -0.90 -6.91
N MET A 35 19.59 -0.39 -7.44
CA MET A 35 18.38 -1.16 -7.76
C MET A 35 18.19 -1.39 -9.27
N ASN A 36 19.22 -1.13 -10.09
CA ASN A 36 19.10 -1.23 -11.55
C ASN A 36 18.84 -2.66 -12.07
N SER A 37 19.07 -3.69 -11.23
CA SER A 37 18.77 -5.09 -11.56
C SER A 37 17.30 -5.47 -11.36
N LEU A 38 16.49 -4.62 -10.72
CA LEU A 38 15.09 -4.91 -10.47
C LEU A 38 14.29 -4.84 -11.79
N SER A 39 13.52 -5.89 -12.06
CA SER A 39 12.74 -6.05 -13.30
C SER A 39 11.70 -4.94 -13.52
N ASN A 40 11.15 -4.37 -12.45
CA ASN A 40 10.14 -3.30 -12.49
C ASN A 40 10.69 -1.92 -12.10
N ILE A 41 12.01 -1.72 -12.13
CA ILE A 41 12.64 -0.48 -11.63
C ILE A 41 12.10 0.81 -12.27
N ASP A 42 11.73 0.77 -13.54
CA ASP A 42 11.18 1.92 -14.27
C ASP A 42 9.81 2.36 -13.74
N LEU A 43 8.97 1.41 -13.30
CA LEU A 43 7.68 1.68 -12.65
C LEU A 43 7.88 2.09 -11.19
N LEU A 44 8.76 1.39 -10.46
CA LEU A 44 9.05 1.71 -9.05
C LEU A 44 9.59 3.14 -8.90
N ARG A 45 10.42 3.63 -9.84
CA ARG A 45 10.91 5.01 -9.89
C ARG A 45 9.82 6.08 -9.99
N GLN A 46 8.67 5.71 -10.54
CA GLN A 46 7.50 6.58 -10.72
C GLN A 46 6.48 6.42 -9.58
N LEU A 47 6.53 5.30 -8.86
CA LEU A 47 5.57 4.93 -7.82
C LEU A 47 6.07 5.27 -6.41
N VAL A 48 7.33 4.95 -6.10
CA VAL A 48 7.87 4.98 -4.73
C VAL A 48 8.38 6.38 -4.35
N VAL A 49 8.00 6.81 -3.15
CA VAL A 49 8.47 8.00 -2.46
C VAL A 49 9.20 7.54 -1.20
N ILE A 50 10.37 8.09 -0.92
CA ILE A 50 11.22 7.75 0.23
C ILE A 50 11.49 8.99 1.08
N PRO A 51 11.95 8.86 2.34
CA PRO A 51 12.32 10.01 3.16
C PRO A 51 13.50 10.79 2.56
N ASP A 52 13.57 12.10 2.78
CA ASP A 52 14.71 12.92 2.36
C ASP A 52 16.00 12.54 3.11
N ASN A 53 15.86 12.22 4.40
CA ASN A 53 16.94 11.68 5.25
C ASN A 53 16.59 10.24 5.59
N LEU A 54 17.38 9.30 5.09
CA LEU A 54 17.13 7.86 5.25
C LEU A 54 18.14 7.27 6.22
N GLU A 55 17.66 6.77 7.36
CA GLU A 55 18.52 6.12 8.36
C GLU A 55 18.80 4.65 8.00
N ASP A 56 17.76 3.89 7.64
CA ASP A 56 17.86 2.46 7.32
C ASP A 56 17.71 2.20 5.81
N LYS A 57 18.86 2.14 5.12
CA LYS A 57 18.91 1.92 3.67
C LYS A 57 18.66 0.46 3.28
N ASP A 58 19.02 -0.47 4.16
CA ASP A 58 18.93 -1.89 3.89
C ASP A 58 17.46 -2.33 3.95
N GLU A 59 16.73 -1.86 4.96
CA GLU A 59 15.31 -2.18 5.07
C GLU A 59 14.49 -1.53 3.97
N LEU A 60 14.80 -0.28 3.59
CA LEU A 60 14.20 0.33 2.40
C LEU A 60 14.43 -0.54 1.16
N GLY A 61 15.64 -1.07 0.99
CA GLY A 61 15.99 -1.97 -0.10
C GLY A 61 15.12 -3.21 -0.15
N LYS A 62 14.89 -3.85 1.00
CA LYS A 62 14.03 -5.04 1.10
C LYS A 62 12.57 -4.74 0.81
N MET A 63 12.03 -3.62 1.32
CA MET A 63 10.66 -3.20 1.01
C MET A 63 10.47 -2.99 -0.49
N ILE A 64 11.40 -2.29 -1.14
CA ILE A 64 11.34 -2.06 -2.59
C ILE A 64 11.47 -3.38 -3.35
N TYR A 65 12.32 -4.31 -2.89
CA TYR A 65 12.44 -5.64 -3.48
C TYR A 65 11.14 -6.44 -3.39
N ARG A 66 10.41 -6.37 -2.26
CA ARG A 66 9.10 -7.01 -2.09
C ARG A 66 8.06 -6.41 -3.03
N ILE A 67 7.99 -5.07 -3.11
CA ILE A 67 7.09 -4.37 -4.05
C ILE A 67 7.44 -4.71 -5.52
N ASN A 68 8.73 -4.94 -5.83
CA ASN A 68 9.17 -5.35 -7.17
C ASN A 68 8.57 -6.68 -7.63
N GLN A 69 8.18 -7.57 -6.71
CA GLN A 69 7.58 -8.87 -7.03
C GLN A 69 6.16 -8.75 -7.58
N ILE A 70 5.49 -7.61 -7.38
CA ILE A 70 4.15 -7.38 -7.92
C ILE A 70 4.19 -7.39 -9.45
N ASP A 71 3.21 -8.05 -10.06
CA ASP A 71 3.09 -8.14 -11.50
C ASP A 71 3.12 -6.77 -12.18
N ARG A 72 3.93 -6.68 -13.24
CA ARG A 72 4.17 -5.43 -13.96
C ARG A 72 2.88 -4.71 -14.42
N PRO A 73 1.83 -5.40 -14.93
CA PRO A 73 0.56 -4.74 -15.25
C PRO A 73 -0.15 -4.11 -14.04
N VAL A 74 -0.04 -4.69 -12.85
CA VAL A 74 -0.59 -4.14 -11.61
C VAL A 74 0.19 -2.89 -11.21
N LEU A 75 1.52 -2.94 -11.23
CA LEU A 75 2.35 -1.75 -10.97
C LEU A 75 2.08 -0.64 -11.99
N SER A 76 1.87 -1.01 -13.26
CA SER A 76 1.54 -0.07 -14.33
C SER A 76 0.14 0.55 -14.12
N LEU A 77 -0.83 -0.22 -13.63
CA LEU A 77 -2.13 0.30 -13.21
C LEU A 77 -1.95 1.39 -12.15
N LEU A 78 -1.18 1.11 -11.08
CA LEU A 78 -0.94 2.08 -10.01
C LEU A 78 -0.29 3.37 -10.54
N VAL A 79 0.74 3.25 -11.38
CA VAL A 79 1.41 4.40 -12.00
C VAL A 79 0.44 5.23 -12.86
N ASN A 80 -0.36 4.59 -13.71
CA ASN A 80 -1.33 5.26 -14.58
C ASN A 80 -2.44 5.98 -13.80
N GLN A 81 -2.80 5.42 -12.65
CA GLN A 81 -3.75 6.01 -11.69
C GLN A 81 -3.11 7.08 -10.81
N ARG A 82 -1.83 7.42 -11.05
CA ARG A 82 -1.04 8.40 -10.29
C ARG A 82 -0.91 8.05 -8.80
N VAL A 83 -0.98 6.78 -8.46
CA VAL A 83 -0.72 6.31 -7.09
C VAL A 83 0.74 6.61 -6.72
N LYS A 84 0.97 6.80 -5.42
CA LYS A 84 2.28 6.91 -4.78
C LYS A 84 2.34 5.94 -3.62
N VAL A 85 3.49 5.27 -3.48
CA VAL A 85 3.81 4.41 -2.33
C VAL A 85 4.89 5.12 -1.53
N ARG A 86 4.49 5.74 -0.43
CA ARG A 86 5.35 6.47 0.50
C ARG A 86 5.89 5.51 1.55
N LEU A 87 7.18 5.24 1.46
CA LEU A 87 7.93 4.53 2.49
C LEU A 87 8.48 5.59 3.46
N PHE A 88 8.11 5.52 4.73
CA PHE A 88 8.37 6.61 5.68
C PHE A 88 9.04 6.14 6.97
N GLN A 89 9.67 7.10 7.66
CA GLN A 89 10.18 6.94 9.03
C GLN A 89 9.37 7.85 9.96
N GLY A 90 9.35 7.55 11.26
CA GLY A 90 8.56 8.32 12.25
C GLY A 90 7.10 7.87 12.37
N SER A 91 6.18 8.82 12.55
CA SER A 91 4.74 8.56 12.65
C SER A 91 4.03 8.77 11.31
N LEU A 92 3.00 7.95 11.05
CA LEU A 92 2.13 8.12 9.88
C LEU A 92 1.49 9.52 9.86
N THR A 93 1.11 10.03 11.04
CA THR A 93 0.47 11.33 11.23
C THR A 93 1.40 12.53 11.08
N ASP A 94 2.72 12.31 10.93
CA ASP A 94 3.68 13.40 10.68
C ASP A 94 3.56 13.93 9.23
N GLU A 95 2.87 13.19 8.36
CA GLU A 95 2.47 13.62 7.04
C GLU A 95 1.27 14.59 7.13
N PRO A 96 1.39 15.85 6.66
CA PRO A 96 0.29 16.83 6.73
C PRO A 96 -1.01 16.32 6.10
N LEU A 97 -0.93 15.55 5.02
CA LEU A 97 -2.11 14.96 4.39
C LEU A 97 -2.80 13.90 5.24
N LEU A 98 -2.10 13.25 6.17
CA LEU A 98 -2.63 12.19 7.03
C LEU A 98 -2.80 12.66 8.47
N TYR A 99 -2.52 13.93 8.75
CA TYR A 99 -2.64 14.52 10.09
C TYR A 99 -4.07 14.39 10.65
N PHE A 100 -5.09 14.44 9.78
CA PHE A 100 -6.49 14.29 10.19
C PHE A 100 -6.77 12.92 10.83
N LEU A 101 -6.02 11.88 10.46
CA LEU A 101 -6.17 10.54 11.02
C LEU A 101 -5.80 10.49 12.51
N ARG A 102 -5.04 11.45 13.05
CA ARG A 102 -4.76 11.53 14.49
C ARG A 102 -6.03 11.54 15.36
N TRP A 103 -7.15 11.95 14.80
CA TRP A 103 -8.45 12.05 15.49
C TRP A 103 -9.45 10.95 15.11
N GLU A 104 -9.07 10.03 14.23
CA GLU A 104 -9.90 8.90 13.80
C GLU A 104 -9.50 7.59 14.49
N LYS A 105 -10.37 6.58 14.46
CA LYS A 105 -10.03 5.23 14.92
C LYS A 105 -9.80 4.31 13.71
N PRO A 106 -8.70 3.54 13.67
CA PRO A 106 -8.50 2.54 12.63
C PRO A 106 -9.61 1.49 12.68
N ARG A 107 -10.12 1.06 11.52
CA ARG A 107 -11.21 0.08 11.46
C ARG A 107 -10.73 -1.27 12.02
N GLY A 108 -11.56 -1.93 12.82
CA GLY A 108 -11.29 -3.29 13.33
C GLY A 108 -10.45 -3.37 14.62
N TRP A 109 -9.95 -2.27 15.17
CA TRP A 109 -9.10 -2.28 16.38
C TRP A 109 -9.93 -2.16 17.68
N LYS A 110 -9.65 -3.02 18.68
CA LYS A 110 -10.27 -2.95 20.02
C LYS A 110 -9.43 -2.04 20.95
N LYS A 111 -10.03 -0.90 21.35
CA LYS A 111 -9.61 0.11 22.34
C LYS A 111 -8.18 0.70 22.23
N ASP A 112 -8.11 2.01 22.46
CA ASP A 112 -6.95 2.89 22.71
C ASP A 112 -5.76 2.88 21.74
N VAL A 113 -5.93 2.36 20.53
CA VAL A 113 -4.98 2.55 19.42
C VAL A 113 -5.40 3.77 18.59
N THR A 114 -4.49 4.73 18.44
CA THR A 114 -4.70 5.89 17.55
C THR A 114 -3.86 5.72 16.29
N TRP A 115 -4.16 6.45 15.21
CA TRP A 115 -3.39 6.35 13.96
C TRP A 115 -1.89 6.74 14.10
N THR A 116 -1.45 7.23 15.26
CA THR A 116 -0.01 7.35 15.56
C THR A 116 0.69 6.00 15.68
N ASP A 117 -0.07 4.95 16.00
CA ASP A 117 0.44 3.60 16.24
C ASP A 117 0.25 2.68 15.02
N VAL A 118 -0.47 3.17 14.00
CA VAL A 118 -0.72 2.41 12.76
C VAL A 118 0.44 2.61 11.79
N PRO A 119 1.12 1.54 11.38
CA PRO A 119 2.33 1.63 10.59
C PRO A 119 2.07 1.85 9.09
N GLY A 120 0.83 1.71 8.61
CA GLY A 120 0.48 1.85 7.20
C GLY A 120 -0.93 2.34 6.91
N SER A 121 -1.17 2.72 5.66
CA SER A 121 -2.50 3.06 5.16
C SER A 121 -2.59 2.91 3.64
N GLY A 122 -3.62 2.22 3.17
CA GLY A 122 -3.91 1.97 1.76
C GLY A 122 -5.32 2.39 1.34
N GLY A 123 -5.72 2.03 0.13
CA GLY A 123 -7.04 2.36 -0.44
C GLY A 123 -7.18 3.78 -0.99
N GLY A 124 -6.12 4.58 -0.92
CA GLY A 124 -6.02 5.93 -1.48
C GLY A 124 -5.07 6.01 -2.67
N TRP A 125 -4.89 7.23 -3.21
CA TRP A 125 -3.81 7.49 -4.17
C TRP A 125 -2.43 7.53 -3.48
N LEU A 126 -2.39 7.80 -2.18
CA LEU A 126 -1.18 7.76 -1.37
C LEU A 126 -1.23 6.53 -0.46
N VAL A 127 -0.51 5.50 -0.83
CA VAL A 127 -0.22 4.35 0.04
C VAL A 127 0.94 4.72 0.93
N SER A 128 0.86 4.42 2.22
CA SER A 128 1.95 4.67 3.17
C SER A 128 2.31 3.39 3.91
N ALA A 129 3.61 3.12 4.07
CA ALA A 129 4.12 2.00 4.85
C ALA A 129 5.40 2.41 5.59
N LYS A 130 5.47 2.12 6.88
CA LYS A 130 6.61 2.48 7.73
C LYS A 130 7.80 1.56 7.48
N ILE A 131 8.96 2.17 7.24
CA ILE A 131 10.22 1.45 7.09
C ILE A 131 10.55 0.73 8.41
N GLY A 132 10.85 -0.58 8.32
CA GLY A 132 11.12 -1.43 9.49
C GLY A 132 9.89 -2.06 10.13
N ALA A 133 8.69 -1.80 9.62
CA ALA A 133 7.45 -2.38 10.14
C ALA A 133 6.78 -3.31 9.12
N SER A 134 7.55 -3.99 8.26
CA SER A 134 6.98 -4.87 7.24
C SER A 134 6.40 -6.16 7.79
N GLU A 135 7.01 -6.72 8.84
CA GLU A 135 6.69 -8.06 9.34
C GLU A 135 5.55 -8.03 10.40
N PRO A 136 4.74 -9.12 10.50
CA PRO A 136 3.70 -9.24 11.51
C PRO A 136 4.18 -8.92 12.93
N GLY A 137 3.32 -8.31 13.73
CA GLY A 137 3.65 -7.92 15.10
C GLY A 137 4.29 -6.53 15.23
N SER A 138 4.60 -5.86 14.12
CA SER A 138 5.14 -4.49 14.09
C SER A 138 4.04 -3.41 14.16
N GLY A 139 2.98 -3.65 14.94
CA GLY A 139 1.79 -2.78 15.00
C GLY A 139 0.72 -3.11 13.95
N HIS A 140 0.82 -4.26 13.27
CA HIS A 140 -0.22 -4.82 12.41
C HIS A 140 -0.16 -6.37 12.41
N GLY A 141 -1.23 -7.01 11.92
CA GLY A 141 -1.34 -8.47 11.84
C GLY A 141 -1.05 -9.08 10.46
N SER A 142 -0.93 -8.26 9.41
CA SER A 142 -0.69 -8.74 8.05
C SER A 142 0.68 -9.41 7.87
N ILE A 143 0.76 -10.42 6.99
CA ILE A 143 2.01 -11.07 6.56
C ILE A 143 3.06 -10.10 6.02
N ASN A 144 2.64 -9.03 5.36
CA ASN A 144 3.53 -7.96 4.92
C ASN A 144 2.81 -6.63 4.76
N LEU A 145 3.26 -5.62 5.51
CA LEU A 145 2.61 -4.31 5.55
C LEU A 145 2.49 -3.64 4.17
N GLU A 146 3.59 -3.38 3.48
CA GLU A 146 3.55 -2.61 2.24
C GLU A 146 2.76 -3.31 1.14
N LEU A 147 2.83 -4.64 1.04
CA LEU A 147 2.03 -5.39 0.08
C LEU A 147 0.54 -5.35 0.44
N HIS A 148 0.19 -5.43 1.72
CA HIS A 148 -1.21 -5.35 2.18
C HIS A 148 -1.82 -3.98 1.88
N GLU A 149 -1.11 -2.90 2.21
CA GLU A 149 -1.61 -1.54 1.94
C GLU A 149 -1.71 -1.25 0.44
N ILE A 150 -0.79 -1.78 -0.38
CA ILE A 150 -0.93 -1.74 -1.84
C ILE A 150 -2.15 -2.55 -2.29
N GLY A 151 -2.39 -3.73 -1.69
CA GLY A 151 -3.53 -4.60 -1.93
C GLY A 151 -4.87 -3.87 -1.76
N HIS A 152 -5.04 -3.07 -0.71
CA HIS A 152 -6.23 -2.22 -0.54
C HIS A 152 -6.44 -1.25 -1.70
N THR A 153 -5.38 -0.61 -2.18
CA THR A 153 -5.46 0.32 -3.30
C THR A 153 -5.79 -0.40 -4.61
N VAL A 154 -5.15 -1.54 -4.86
CA VAL A 154 -5.45 -2.39 -6.02
C VAL A 154 -6.91 -2.85 -5.99
N TYR A 155 -7.40 -3.32 -4.85
CA TYR A 155 -8.81 -3.70 -4.65
C TYR A 155 -9.75 -2.57 -5.08
N LYS A 156 -9.55 -1.36 -4.54
CA LYS A 156 -10.42 -0.21 -4.84
C LYS A 156 -10.40 0.16 -6.32
N LEU A 157 -9.24 0.10 -6.97
CA LEU A 157 -9.13 0.36 -8.39
C LEU A 157 -9.86 -0.71 -9.21
N LEU A 158 -9.66 -2.00 -8.92
CA LEU A 158 -10.34 -3.09 -9.60
C LEU A 158 -11.86 -3.01 -9.45
N LYS A 159 -12.37 -2.64 -8.27
CA LYS A 159 -13.81 -2.45 -8.02
C LYS A 159 -14.47 -1.37 -8.89
N THR A 160 -13.71 -0.49 -9.54
CA THR A 160 -14.28 0.48 -10.51
C THR A 160 -14.71 -0.18 -11.83
N SER A 161 -14.28 -1.41 -12.08
CA SER A 161 -14.72 -2.23 -13.20
C SER A 161 -15.80 -3.20 -12.73
N PRO A 162 -17.02 -3.17 -13.30
CA PRO A 162 -18.09 -4.08 -12.89
C PRO A 162 -17.70 -5.56 -12.95
N VAL A 163 -16.94 -5.95 -13.98
CA VAL A 163 -16.48 -7.33 -14.19
C VAL A 163 -15.56 -7.80 -13.06
N TYR A 164 -14.56 -7.00 -12.68
CA TYR A 164 -13.69 -7.35 -11.55
C TYR A 164 -14.43 -7.22 -10.22
N ALA A 165 -15.34 -6.26 -10.11
CA ALA A 165 -16.13 -6.05 -8.90
C ALA A 165 -17.02 -7.24 -8.55
N GLU A 166 -17.63 -7.87 -9.56
CA GLU A 166 -18.41 -9.09 -9.46
C GLU A 166 -17.50 -10.28 -9.17
N LYS A 167 -16.46 -10.51 -9.99
CA LYS A 167 -15.50 -11.62 -9.81
C LYS A 167 -14.90 -11.65 -8.38
N ILE A 168 -14.42 -10.51 -7.87
CA ILE A 168 -13.84 -10.44 -6.52
C ILE A 168 -14.91 -10.75 -5.45
N GLN A 169 -16.15 -10.28 -5.64
CA GLN A 169 -17.23 -10.49 -4.70
C GLN A 169 -17.67 -11.96 -4.62
N GLU A 170 -17.71 -12.65 -5.77
CA GLU A 170 -18.01 -14.07 -5.86
C GLU A 170 -16.91 -14.90 -5.19
N ILE A 171 -15.65 -14.65 -5.53
CA ILE A 171 -14.50 -15.34 -4.95
C ILE A 171 -14.49 -15.21 -3.42
N TRP A 172 -14.66 -13.99 -2.90
CA TRP A 172 -14.70 -13.77 -1.45
C TRP A 172 -15.81 -14.56 -0.76
N LYS A 173 -17.02 -14.59 -1.34
CA LYS A 173 -18.14 -15.38 -0.79
C LYS A 173 -17.89 -16.89 -0.81
N MET A 174 -17.11 -17.37 -1.78
CA MET A 174 -16.77 -18.80 -1.90
C MET A 174 -15.68 -19.23 -0.93
N GLU A 175 -14.65 -18.41 -0.73
CA GLU A 175 -13.40 -18.87 -0.11
C GLU A 175 -13.11 -18.27 1.28
N ALA A 176 -13.65 -17.09 1.62
CA ALA A 176 -13.22 -16.38 2.84
C ALA A 176 -13.48 -17.15 4.13
N ASP A 177 -14.62 -17.81 4.26
CA ASP A 177 -15.00 -18.60 5.44
C ASP A 177 -14.17 -19.88 5.59
N GLN A 178 -13.75 -20.47 4.47
CA GLN A 178 -12.86 -21.62 4.49
C GLN A 178 -11.43 -21.23 4.87
N VAL A 179 -10.93 -20.11 4.34
CA VAL A 179 -9.55 -19.66 4.57
C VAL A 179 -9.39 -19.07 5.97
N TYR A 180 -10.40 -18.33 6.45
CA TYR A 180 -10.37 -17.64 7.73
C TYR A 180 -11.62 -17.95 8.57
N PRO A 181 -11.80 -19.21 9.00
CA PRO A 181 -12.96 -19.61 9.78
C PRO A 181 -13.07 -18.79 11.06
N ASP A 182 -14.29 -18.37 11.40
CA ASP A 182 -14.64 -17.56 12.57
C ASP A 182 -13.92 -16.19 12.66
N ASN A 183 -13.23 -15.76 11.62
CA ASN A 183 -12.54 -14.47 11.62
C ASN A 183 -13.42 -13.35 11.06
N ALA A 184 -14.26 -12.78 11.92
CA ALA A 184 -15.18 -11.70 11.57
C ALA A 184 -14.54 -10.51 10.80
N TYR A 185 -13.24 -10.28 10.91
CA TYR A 185 -12.56 -9.24 10.14
C TYR A 185 -12.56 -9.57 8.64
N PHE A 186 -12.08 -10.75 8.26
CA PHE A 186 -12.04 -11.17 6.85
C PHE A 186 -13.43 -11.60 6.32
N LEU A 187 -14.31 -12.09 7.20
CA LEU A 187 -15.67 -12.49 6.83
C LEU A 187 -16.65 -11.33 6.62
N ASN A 188 -16.40 -10.17 7.22
CA ASN A 188 -17.25 -8.99 7.04
C ASN A 188 -16.68 -7.98 6.05
N TYR A 189 -15.37 -8.02 5.78
CA TYR A 189 -14.70 -7.02 4.95
C TYR A 189 -13.91 -7.67 3.80
N SER A 190 -14.54 -7.74 2.62
CA SER A 190 -13.91 -8.28 1.40
C SER A 190 -12.62 -7.56 0.99
N THR A 191 -12.49 -6.28 1.34
CA THR A 191 -11.27 -5.48 1.13
C THR A 191 -10.08 -5.98 1.96
N GLU A 192 -10.32 -6.43 3.18
CA GLU A 192 -9.30 -6.97 4.08
C GLU A 192 -8.87 -8.35 3.62
N TYR A 193 -9.84 -9.19 3.26
CA TYR A 193 -9.56 -10.50 2.66
C TYR A 193 -8.70 -10.35 1.40
N PHE A 194 -9.12 -9.49 0.48
CA PHE A 194 -8.36 -9.26 -0.75
C PHE A 194 -6.95 -8.77 -0.47
N ALA A 195 -6.79 -7.77 0.41
CA ALA A 195 -5.47 -7.19 0.71
C ALA A 195 -4.52 -8.19 1.37
N GLU A 196 -5.01 -9.01 2.30
CA GLU A 196 -4.19 -10.03 2.95
C GLU A 196 -3.81 -11.15 1.99
N MET A 197 -4.75 -11.60 1.15
CA MET A 197 -4.45 -12.60 0.13
C MET A 197 -3.50 -12.07 -0.94
N PHE A 198 -3.62 -10.80 -1.32
CA PHE A 198 -2.69 -10.11 -2.22
C PHE A 198 -1.28 -10.05 -1.63
N ALA A 199 -1.16 -9.68 -0.34
CA ALA A 199 0.11 -9.67 0.37
C ALA A 199 0.72 -11.07 0.43
N THR A 200 -0.08 -12.07 0.79
CA THR A 200 0.34 -13.48 0.87
C THR A 200 0.80 -14.01 -0.48
N TYR A 201 0.13 -13.65 -1.58
CA TYR A 201 0.48 -14.09 -2.93
C TYR A 201 1.84 -13.53 -3.38
N TYR A 202 2.09 -12.23 -3.18
CA TYR A 202 3.32 -11.58 -3.64
C TYR A 202 4.49 -11.64 -2.64
N TYR A 203 4.28 -12.16 -1.42
CA TYR A 203 5.35 -12.24 -0.42
C TYR A 203 6.42 -13.28 -0.78
N SER A 204 6.02 -14.48 -1.23
CA SER A 204 6.92 -15.55 -1.64
C SER A 204 6.19 -16.63 -2.44
N ASP A 205 6.93 -17.42 -3.23
CA ASP A 205 6.36 -18.58 -3.92
C ASP A 205 5.74 -19.60 -2.94
N GLU A 206 6.34 -19.77 -1.75
CA GLU A 206 5.82 -20.67 -0.73
C GLU A 206 4.44 -20.24 -0.25
N THR A 207 4.26 -18.96 0.06
CA THR A 207 2.98 -18.43 0.52
C THR A 207 1.95 -18.37 -0.60
N ALA A 208 2.37 -18.10 -1.84
CA ALA A 208 1.50 -18.19 -3.02
C ALA A 208 0.97 -19.62 -3.23
N ASN A 209 1.82 -20.64 -3.09
CA ASN A 209 1.41 -22.04 -3.23
C ASN A 209 0.40 -22.45 -2.16
N LYS A 210 0.53 -21.94 -0.92
CA LYS A 210 -0.49 -22.16 0.12
C LYS A 210 -1.86 -21.58 -0.26
N ILE A 211 -1.91 -20.48 -1.03
CA ILE A 211 -3.16 -19.95 -1.57
C ILE A 211 -3.73 -20.89 -2.63
N ALA A 212 -2.89 -21.46 -3.51
CA ALA A 212 -3.36 -22.39 -4.54
C ALA A 212 -4.11 -23.60 -3.94
N ASP A 213 -3.65 -24.09 -2.79
CA ASP A 213 -4.26 -25.23 -2.10
C ASP A 213 -5.56 -24.85 -1.35
N ASN A 214 -5.61 -23.67 -0.71
CA ASN A 214 -6.68 -23.30 0.22
C ASN A 214 -7.72 -22.34 -0.35
N ALA A 215 -7.36 -21.59 -1.40
CA ALA A 215 -8.18 -20.56 -2.05
C ALA A 215 -7.86 -20.49 -3.56
N PRO A 216 -8.12 -21.58 -4.32
CA PRO A 216 -7.69 -21.71 -5.71
C PRO A 216 -8.27 -20.64 -6.65
N GLN A 217 -9.48 -20.11 -6.41
CA GLN A 217 -10.05 -19.04 -7.21
C GLN A 217 -9.35 -17.69 -6.93
N THR A 218 -8.99 -17.45 -5.67
CA THR A 218 -8.15 -16.30 -5.29
C THR A 218 -6.77 -16.41 -5.93
N TYR A 219 -6.13 -17.58 -5.88
CA TYR A 219 -4.85 -17.82 -6.57
C TYR A 219 -4.96 -17.53 -8.07
N GLN A 220 -5.99 -18.07 -8.73
CA GLN A 220 -6.19 -17.88 -10.15
C GLN A 220 -6.43 -16.40 -10.50
N LEU A 221 -7.20 -15.66 -9.70
CA LEU A 221 -7.41 -14.24 -9.89
C LEU A 221 -6.08 -13.46 -9.92
N PHE A 222 -5.17 -13.75 -8.99
CA PHE A 222 -3.87 -13.08 -8.93
C PHE A 222 -2.93 -13.56 -10.03
N SER A 223 -2.91 -14.87 -10.34
CA SER A 223 -2.15 -15.40 -11.46
C SER A 223 -2.55 -14.76 -12.80
N ASP A 224 -3.83 -14.39 -12.96
CA ASP A 224 -4.32 -13.69 -14.17
C ASP A 224 -3.76 -12.27 -14.30
N PHE A 225 -3.23 -11.67 -13.22
CA PHE A 225 -2.75 -10.27 -13.20
C PHE A 225 -1.53 -10.02 -14.11
N VAL A 226 -0.76 -11.06 -14.44
CA VAL A 226 0.27 -10.99 -15.50
C VAL A 226 -0.29 -10.53 -16.85
N SER A 227 -1.60 -10.69 -17.06
CA SER A 227 -2.33 -10.28 -18.26
C SER A 227 -3.40 -9.21 -18.00
N LEU A 228 -3.32 -8.51 -16.86
CA LEU A 228 -4.35 -7.56 -16.41
C LEU A 228 -4.65 -6.49 -17.48
N LYS A 229 -5.92 -6.45 -17.91
CA LYS A 229 -6.42 -5.46 -18.87
C LYS A 229 -6.82 -4.17 -18.15
N THR A 230 -5.88 -3.22 -18.07
CA THR A 230 -6.06 -1.95 -17.34
C THR A 230 -6.97 -0.95 -18.04
N ASN A 231 -7.19 -1.08 -19.34
CA ASN A 231 -8.09 -0.21 -20.12
C ASN A 231 -9.58 -0.30 -19.71
N LYS A 232 -9.96 -1.35 -18.98
CA LYS A 232 -11.31 -1.53 -18.41
C LYS A 232 -11.47 -0.97 -17.00
N ILE A 233 -10.41 -0.39 -16.45
CA ILE A 233 -10.38 0.17 -15.10
C ILE A 233 -10.50 1.68 -15.23
N THR A 234 -11.58 2.24 -14.69
CA THR A 234 -11.87 3.68 -14.79
C THR A 234 -10.79 4.46 -14.04
N ARG A 235 -10.46 5.65 -14.55
CA ARG A 235 -9.55 6.55 -13.84
C ARG A 235 -10.19 6.98 -12.53
N ASN A 236 -9.52 6.69 -11.42
CA ASN A 236 -9.97 7.09 -10.10
C ASN A 236 -9.44 8.50 -9.83
N TYR A 237 -10.31 9.50 -9.95
CA TYR A 237 -9.98 10.86 -9.54
C TYR A 237 -10.09 10.93 -8.02
N TYR A 238 -8.99 10.66 -7.31
CA TYR A 238 -8.90 10.92 -5.87
C TYR A 238 -8.84 12.42 -5.53
N TYR A 239 -9.02 13.30 -6.53
CA TYR A 239 -9.02 14.76 -6.39
C TYR A 239 -10.46 15.27 -6.49
N HIS A 240 -11.14 15.32 -5.34
CA HIS A 240 -12.22 16.26 -5.07
C HIS A 240 -11.96 16.86 -3.70
#